data_AF-A0A3B0UK52-F1
#
_entry.id   AF-A0A3B0UK52-F1
#
_cell.length_a   1.000
_cell.length_b   1.000
_cell.length_c   1.000
_cell.angle_alpha   90.00
_cell.angle_beta   90.00
_cell.angle_gamma   90.00
#
_symmetry.space_group_name_H-M   'P 1'
#
loop_
_entity.id
_entity.type
_entity.pdbx_description
1 polymer ?
#
loop_
_entity_poly.entity_id
_entity_poly.type
_entity_poly.pdbx_seq_one_letter_code
_entity_poly.pdbx_strand_id
1 'polypeptide(L)' 'MIKAIAIGTSHGGIQAIKTIVASLPPDFKIPIFIVLHIGRNSNISFIEILRKLTGLTIKEAEEKEKIEQRTIYF' A
#
# COMPACT_ATOMS: atom_id res chain seq x y z
N MET A 1 9.53 -6.99 18.22
CA MET A 1 8.18 -7.22 17.66
C MET A 1 7.92 -6.17 16.59
N ILE A 2 7.47 -6.56 15.40
CA ILE A 2 7.12 -5.61 14.33
C ILE A 2 5.68 -5.13 14.56
N LYS A 3 5.45 -3.82 14.49
CA LYS A 3 4.11 -3.24 14.39
C LYS A 3 3.81 -2.98 12.92
N ALA A 4 2.62 -3.36 12.47
CA ALA A 4 2.18 -3.21 11.09
C ALA A 4 0.70 -2.89 11.01
N ILE A 5 0.27 -2.33 9.88
CA ILE A 5 -1.13 -2.14 9.52
C ILE A 5 -1.45 -3.09 8.36
N ALA A 6 -2.53 -3.86 8.47
CA ALA A 6 -3.04 -4.68 7.39
C ALA A 6 -4.42 -4.16 6.95
N ILE A 7 -4.60 -3.98 5.65
CA ILE A 7 -5.82 -3.47 5.03
C ILE A 7 -6.27 -4.49 3.97
N GLY A 8 -7.48 -5.02 4.11
CA GLY A 8 -8.12 -5.87 3.10
C GLY A 8 -9.31 -5.14 2.47
N THR A 9 -9.39 -5.09 1.14
CA THR A 9 -10.46 -4.37 0.42
C THR A 9 -10.91 -5.06 -0.88
N SER A 10 -12.08 -4.68 -1.38
CA SER A 10 -12.64 -5.17 -2.66
C SER A 10 -13.43 -4.05 -3.36
N HIS A 11 -14.73 -4.21 -3.63
CA HIS A 11 -15.57 -3.20 -4.30
C HIS A 11 -15.58 -1.87 -3.51
N GLY A 12 -14.97 -0.83 -4.09
CA GLY A 12 -14.79 0.49 -3.45
C GLY A 12 -13.45 0.72 -2.76
N GLY A 13 -12.62 -0.33 -2.61
CA GLY A 13 -11.33 -0.27 -1.93
C GLY A 13 -10.35 0.72 -2.55
N ILE A 14 -10.36 0.87 -3.88
CA ILE A 14 -9.48 1.78 -4.61
C ILE A 14 -9.60 3.23 -4.09
N GLN A 15 -10.83 3.73 -3.92
CA GLN A 15 -11.02 5.10 -3.49
C GLN A 15 -10.63 5.28 -2.02
N ALA A 16 -10.98 4.32 -1.16
CA ALA A 16 -10.58 4.33 0.25
C ALA A 16 -9.04 4.32 0.42
N ILE A 17 -8.35 3.46 -0.33
CA ILE A 17 -6.88 3.37 -0.32
C ILE A 17 -6.26 4.70 -0.77
N LYS A 18 -6.78 5.32 -1.84
CA LYS A 18 -6.29 6.65 -2.28
C LYS A 18 -6.42 7.69 -1.18
N THR A 19 -7.58 7.76 -0.52
CA THR A 19 -7.83 8.69 0.58
C THR A 19 -6.87 8.45 1.75
N ILE A 20 -6.69 7.19 2.15
CA ILE A 20 -5.77 6.82 3.23
C ILE A 20 -4.33 7.22 2.86
N VAL A 21 -3.83 6.76 1.71
CA VAL A 21 -2.45 7.00 1.28
C VAL A 21 -2.13 8.49 1.16
N ALA A 22 -3.05 9.29 0.60
CA ALA A 22 -2.87 10.74 0.47
C ALA A 22 -2.89 11.48 1.82
N SER A 23 -3.50 10.89 2.85
CA SER A 23 -3.58 11.47 4.21
C SER A 23 -2.39 11.11 5.11
N LEU A 24 -1.56 10.14 4.70
CA LEU A 24 -0.42 9.71 5.51
C LEU A 24 0.67 10.79 5.54
N PRO A 25 1.26 11.07 6.71
CA PRO A 25 2.38 12.01 6.77
C PRO A 25 3.60 11.44 6.03
N PRO A 26 4.46 12.30 5.44
CA PRO A 26 5.63 11.85 4.68
C PRO A 26 6.64 11.02 5.49
N ASP A 27 6.58 11.09 6.81
CA ASP A 27 7.45 10.37 7.74
C ASP A 27 6.79 9.16 8.43
N PHE A 28 5.61 8.73 7.96
CA PHE A 28 4.90 7.58 8.50
C PHE A 28 5.75 6.31 8.49
N LYS A 29 6.11 5.80 9.68
CA LYS A 29 7.11 4.73 9.82
C LYS A 29 6.54 3.31 9.79
N ILE A 30 5.26 3.15 10.11
CA ILE A 30 4.66 1.81 10.25
C ILE A 30 4.43 1.21 8.85
N PRO A 31 4.94 0.00 8.55
CA PRO A 31 4.68 -0.65 7.28
C PRO A 31 3.19 -0.98 7.13
N ILE A 32 2.68 -0.84 5.90
CA ILE A 32 1.28 -1.10 5.57
C ILE A 32 1.23 -2.22 4.53
N PHE A 33 0.38 -3.22 4.76
CA PHE A 33 0.09 -4.29 3.81
C PHE A 33 -1.34 -4.11 3.31
N ILE A 34 -1.52 -4.06 1.99
CA ILE A 34 -2.80 -3.82 1.34
C ILE A 34 -3.12 -4.99 0.41
N VAL A 35 -4.15 -5.76 0.76
CA VAL A 35 -4.71 -6.78 -0.13
C VAL A 35 -5.95 -6.21 -0.80
N LEU A 36 -5.88 -6.03 -2.12
CA LEU A 36 -6.95 -5.49 -2.93
C LEU A 36 -7.45 -6.54 -3.93
N HIS A 37 -8.71 -6.95 -3.82
CA HIS A 37 -9.32 -7.91 -4.75
C HIS A 37 -9.74 -7.22 -6.06
N ILE A 38 -8.93 -7.36 -7.11
CA ILE A 38 -9.15 -6.78 -8.46
C ILE A 38 -9.13 -7.80 -9.62
N GLY A 39 -9.21 -9.10 -9.30
CA GLY A 39 -9.17 -10.18 -10.30
C GLY A 39 -7.78 -10.33 -10.94
N ARG A 40 -7.74 -10.72 -12.22
CA ARG A 40 -6.47 -10.91 -12.98
C ARG A 40 -5.80 -9.60 -13.43
N ASN A 41 -6.35 -8.45 -13.06
CA ASN A 41 -5.78 -7.16 -13.43
C ASN A 41 -4.55 -6.90 -12.57
N SER A 42 -3.51 -6.31 -13.16
CA SER A 42 -2.31 -5.95 -12.40
C SER A 42 -2.54 -4.69 -11.56
N ASN A 43 -1.87 -4.61 -10.41
CA ASN A 43 -1.89 -3.43 -9.55
C ASN A 43 -0.99 -2.30 -10.08
N ILE A 44 -0.20 -2.54 -11.13
CA ILE A 44 0.88 -1.65 -11.59
C ILE A 44 0.38 -0.21 -11.80
N SER A 45 -0.69 -0.04 -12.59
CA SER A 45 -1.24 1.31 -12.88
C SER A 45 -1.77 2.00 -11.62
N PHE A 46 -2.30 1.23 -10.66
CA PHE A 46 -2.80 1.77 -9.41
C PHE A 46 -1.67 2.17 -8.46
N ILE A 47 -0.64 1.32 -8.33
CA ILE A 47 0.57 1.60 -7.55
C ILE A 47 1.27 2.85 -8.06
N GLU A 48 1.40 3.02 -9.37
CA GLU A 48 1.99 4.24 -9.96
C GLU A 48 1.20 5.50 -9.63
N ILE A 49 -0.13 5.43 -9.58
CA ILE A 49 -0.97 6.55 -9.13
C ILE A 49 -0.69 6.85 -7.67
N LEU A 50 -0.65 5.84 -6.80
CA LEU A 50 -0.43 6.04 -5.37
C LEU A 50 0.95 6.61 -5.05
N ARG A 51 1.99 6.22 -5.79
CA ARG A 51 3.35 6.78 -5.67
C ARG A 51 3.39 8.30 -5.90
N LYS A 52 2.45 8.85 -6.67
CA LYS A 52 2.35 10.31 -6.90
C LYS A 52 1.65 11.04 -5.74
N LEU A 53 0.99 10.32 -4.83
CA LEU A 53 0.21 10.88 -3.73
C LEU A 53 0.98 10.92 -2.41
N THR A 54 2.15 10.27 -2.32
CA THR A 54 2.90 10.17 -1.06
C THR A 54 4.41 10.06 -1.32
N GLY A 55 5.21 10.43 -0.32
CA GLY A 55 6.67 10.21 -0.30
C GLY A 55 7.08 8.85 0.28
N LEU A 56 6.12 7.97 0.58
CA LEU A 56 6.38 6.60 1.05
C LEU A 56 6.75 5.67 -0.10
N THR A 57 7.52 4.63 0.19
CA THR A 57 7.80 3.57 -0.77
C THR A 57 6.53 2.76 -0.99
N ILE A 58 6.15 2.49 -2.24
CA ILE A 58 5.03 1.62 -2.56
C ILE A 58 5.51 0.57 -3.57
N LYS A 59 5.28 -0.71 -3.29
CA LYS A 59 5.67 -1.82 -4.19
C LYS A 59 4.74 -3.03 -4.02
N GLU A 60 4.77 -3.93 -4.99
CA GLU A 60 4.24 -5.28 -4.78
C GLU A 60 5.12 -6.03 -3.78
N ALA A 61 4.48 -6.81 -2.91
CA ALA A 61 5.16 -7.68 -1.97
C ALA A 61 5.84 -8.84 -2.71
N GLU A 62 7.07 -9.13 -2.35
CA GLU A 62 7.84 -10.26 -2.86
C GLU A 62 7.95 -11.36 -1.81
N GLU A 63 8.02 -12.61 -2.28
CA GLU A 63 8.13 -13.76 -1.39
C GLU A 63 9.36 -13.63 -0.47
N LYS A 64 9.14 -13.80 0.84
CA LYS A 64 10.19 -13.79 1.88
C LYS A 64 11.01 -12.50 1.98
N GLU A 65 10.56 -11.40 1.38
CA GLU A 65 11.26 -10.13 1.54
C GLU A 65 11.25 -9.65 3.00
N LYS A 66 12.27 -8.88 3.36
CA LYS A 66 12.31 -8.23 4.67
C LYS A 66 11.33 -7.06 4.70
N ILE A 67 10.58 -6.96 5.78
CA ILE A 67 9.63 -5.84 5.99
C ILE A 67 10.43 -4.57 6.32
N GLU A 68 10.27 -3.54 5.50
CA GLU A 68 10.89 -2.24 5.65
C GLU A 68 9.90 -1.19 6.13
N GLN A 69 10.36 -0.30 7.01
CA GLN A 69 9.57 0.85 7.46
C GLN A 69 9.27 1.78 6.28
N ARG A 70 8.25 2.64 6.44
CA ARG A 70 7.83 3.63 5.41
C ARG A 70 7.49 2.99 4.05
N THR A 71 7.04 1.73 4.08
CA THR A 71 6.70 0.97 2.88
C THR A 71 5.26 0.50 2.92
N ILE A 72 4.57 0.66 1.78
CA ILE A 72 3.24 0.13 1.51
C ILE A 72 3.39 -1.02 0.51
N TYR A 73 2.99 -2.21 0.94
CA TYR A 73 3.07 -3.45 0.18
C TYR A 73 1.70 -3.79 -0.40
N PHE A 74 1.65 -4.15 -1.68
CA PHE A 74 0.48 -4.64 -2.40
C PHE A 74 0.58 -6.11 -2.78
#